data_AF-A0A6B0UPT9-F1
#
_entry.id   AF-A0A6B0UPT9-F1
#
_cell.length_a   1.000
_cell.length_b   1.000
_cell.length_c   1.000
_cell.angle_alpha   90.00
_cell.angle_beta   90.00
_cell.angle_gamma   90.00
#
_symmetry.space_group_name_H-M   'P 1'
#
loop_
_entity.id
_entity.type
_entity.pdbx_description
1 polymer ?
#
loop_
_entity_poly.entity_id
_entity_poly.type
_entity_poly.pdbx_seq_one_letter_code
_entity_poly.pdbx_strand_id
1 'polypeptide(L)'
;MERIAAQALWTPALTLLNATSRLSGLAANWQKTNGKHHHEWEEWKRVLIERFRRRLSMKDFIELQAKRTLRRNETLLQYIFEKDAPLERSPHPLTPEERISMIISDIRTQSGRSRLLLTSTHP
;
A
#
# COMPACT_ATOMS: atom_id res chain seq x y z
N MET A 1 10.88 -9.90 16.70
CA MET A 1 10.38 -11.06 17.45
C MET A 1 10.86 -12.36 16.83
N GLU A 2 10.63 -12.59 15.54
CA GLU A 2 10.93 -13.87 14.85
C GLU A 2 12.39 -14.32 14.98
N ARG A 3 13.37 -13.43 14.77
CA ARG A 3 14.79 -13.77 14.95
C ARG A 3 15.12 -14.25 16.36
N ILE A 4 14.55 -13.60 17.38
CA ILE A 4 14.77 -13.96 18.79
C ILE A 4 14.07 -15.29 19.10
N ALA A 5 12.84 -15.47 18.62
CA ALA A 5 12.09 -16.70 18.77
C ALA A 5 12.81 -17.91 18.15
N ALA A 6 13.38 -17.75 16.95
CA ALA A 6 14.14 -18.80 16.27
C ALA A 6 15.41 -19.18 17.06
N GLN A 7 16.16 -18.19 17.56
CA GLN A 7 17.36 -18.43 18.36
C GLN A 7 17.07 -19.10 19.71
N ALA A 8 15.95 -18.74 20.33
CA ALA A 8 15.54 -19.27 21.63
C ALA A 8 14.60 -20.49 21.53
N LEU A 9 14.38 -21.01 20.32
CA LEU A 9 13.49 -22.14 20.03
C LEU A 9 12.08 -21.98 20.64
N TRP A 10 11.54 -20.76 20.60
CA TRP A 10 10.22 -20.47 21.14
C TRP A 10 9.12 -21.11 20.28
N THR A 11 8.14 -21.70 20.94
CA THR A 11 6.89 -22.12 20.27
C THR A 11 6.11 -20.90 19.78
N PRO A 12 5.19 -21.06 18.81
CA PRO A 12 4.31 -19.97 18.37
C PRO A 12 3.55 -19.30 19.53
N ALA A 13 3.04 -20.11 20.47
CA ALA A 13 2.35 -19.61 21.66
C ALA A 13 3.27 -18.76 22.56
N LEU A 14 4.50 -19.23 22.82
CA LEU A 14 5.47 -18.47 23.62
C LEU A 14 5.93 -17.20 22.90
N THR A 15 6.05 -17.25 21.58
CA THR A 15 6.38 -16.10 20.73
C THR A 15 5.29 -15.03 20.82
N LEU A 16 4.02 -15.43 20.74
CA LEU A 16 2.88 -14.53 20.88
C LEU A 16 2.83 -13.88 22.27
N LEU A 17 3.02 -14.67 23.33
CA LEU A 17 3.08 -14.15 24.70
C LEU A 17 4.19 -13.10 24.87
N ASN A 18 5.39 -13.40 24.36
CA ASN A 18 6.51 -12.47 24.42
C ASN A 18 6.32 -11.24 23.51
N ALA A 19 5.58 -11.36 22.40
CA ALA A 19 5.31 -10.23 21.51
C ALA A 19 4.33 -9.26 22.15
N THR A 20 3.26 -9.80 22.74
CA THR A 20 2.21 -9.00 23.39
C THR A 20 2.73 -8.27 24.64
N SER A 21 3.64 -8.87 25.40
CA SER A 21 4.24 -8.23 26.59
C SER A 21 5.14 -7.03 26.27
N ARG A 22 5.63 -6.93 25.02
CA ARG A 22 6.51 -5.84 24.55
C ARG A 22 5.75 -4.69 23.90
N LEU A 23 4.43 -4.80 23.78
CA LEU A 23 3.62 -3.74 23.21
C LEU A 23 3.54 -2.54 24.15
N SER A 24 3.47 -1.35 23.56
CA SER A 24 3.31 -0.09 24.28
C SER A 24 2.36 0.84 23.52
N GLY A 25 1.87 1.87 24.22
CA GLY A 25 0.99 2.91 23.64
C GLY A 25 -0.24 2.34 22.93
N LEU A 26 -0.50 2.82 21.71
CA LEU A 26 -1.66 2.43 20.90
C LEU A 26 -1.70 0.93 20.59
N ALA A 27 -0.54 0.28 20.42
CA ALA A 27 -0.48 -1.14 20.14
C ALA A 27 -0.89 -1.97 21.37
N ALA A 28 -0.46 -1.56 22.57
CA ALA A 28 -0.90 -2.20 23.81
C ALA A 28 -2.41 -2.04 24.04
N ASN A 29 -2.97 -0.86 23.74
CA ASN A 29 -4.42 -0.63 23.82
C ASN A 29 -5.18 -1.50 22.81
N TRP A 30 -4.72 -1.55 21.56
CA TRP A 30 -5.27 -2.44 20.53
C TRP A 30 -5.23 -3.90 20.97
N GLN A 31 -4.16 -4.37 21.61
CA GLN A 31 -4.09 -5.73 22.11
C GLN A 31 -5.21 -6.05 23.12
N LYS A 32 -5.51 -5.11 24.03
CA LYS A 32 -6.55 -5.29 25.06
C LYS A 32 -7.96 -5.31 24.49
N THR A 33 -8.21 -4.56 23.41
CA THR A 33 -9.55 -4.43 22.83
C THR A 33 -9.81 -5.43 21.71
N ASN A 34 -8.83 -5.63 20.82
CA ASN A 34 -8.99 -6.39 19.57
C ASN A 34 -7.97 -7.52 19.46
N GLY A 35 -6.69 -7.24 19.70
CA GLY A 35 -5.60 -8.19 19.46
C GLY A 35 -5.71 -9.49 20.27
N LYS A 36 -6.36 -9.46 21.45
CA LYS A 36 -6.64 -10.64 22.30
C LYS A 36 -7.48 -11.73 21.64
N HIS A 37 -8.18 -11.42 20.55
CA HIS A 37 -9.03 -12.37 19.83
C HIS A 37 -8.27 -13.21 18.79
N HIS A 38 -6.99 -12.92 18.56
CA HIS A 38 -6.13 -13.68 17.65
C HIS A 38 -5.12 -14.49 18.47
N HIS A 39 -5.35 -15.81 18.57
CA HIS A 39 -4.56 -16.71 19.43
C HIS A 39 -3.37 -17.35 18.72
N GLU A 40 -3.37 -17.33 17.38
CA GLU A 40 -2.30 -17.89 16.57
C GLU A 40 -1.28 -16.82 16.19
N TRP A 41 0.01 -17.14 16.35
CA TRP A 41 1.11 -16.20 16.11
C TRP A 41 1.06 -15.57 14.71
N GLU A 42 0.89 -16.40 13.67
CA GLU A 42 0.90 -15.92 12.28
C GLU A 42 -0.31 -15.04 11.97
N GLU A 43 -1.49 -15.39 12.49
CA GLU A 43 -2.68 -14.57 12.33
C GLU A 43 -2.55 -13.24 13.07
N TRP A 44 -2.15 -13.29 14.35
CA TRP A 44 -1.98 -12.12 15.19
C TRP A 44 -0.97 -11.13 14.58
N LYS A 45 0.18 -11.65 14.11
CA LYS A 45 1.22 -10.86 13.43
C LYS A 45 0.67 -10.18 12.18
N ARG A 46 -0.05 -10.92 11.34
CA ARG A 46 -0.65 -10.38 10.11
C ARG A 46 -1.63 -9.24 10.42
N VAL A 47 -2.52 -9.42 11.39
CA VAL A 47 -3.52 -8.39 11.76
C VAL A 47 -2.85 -7.18 12.42
N LEU A 48 -1.84 -7.37 13.28
CA LEU A 48 -1.06 -6.28 13.86
C LEU A 48 -0.40 -5.44 12.76
N ILE A 49 0.28 -6.10 11.81
CA ILE A 49 0.95 -5.42 10.69
C ILE A 49 -0.10 -4.63 9.90
N GLU A 50 -1.21 -5.24 9.52
CA GLU A 50 -2.24 -4.55 8.73
C GLU A 50 -2.83 -3.34 9.46
N ARG A 51 -3.09 -3.46 10.77
CA ARG A 51 -3.64 -2.39 11.59
C ARG A 51 -2.72 -1.17 11.70
N PHE A 52 -1.41 -1.41 11.86
CA PHE A 52 -0.42 -0.36 12.11
C PHE A 52 0.45 -0.04 10.88
N ARG A 53 0.18 -0.68 9.74
CA ARG A 53 0.86 -0.38 8.49
C ARG A 53 0.63 1.10 8.17
N ARG A 54 1.72 1.83 7.96
CA ARG A 54 1.63 3.21 7.48
C ARG A 54 1.02 3.20 6.08
N ARG A 55 -0.26 3.56 5.99
CA ARG A 55 -0.91 3.85 4.72
C ARG A 55 -0.47 5.24 4.26
N LEU A 56 -0.35 5.44 2.95
CA LEU A 56 -0.17 6.79 2.41
C LEU A 56 -1.38 7.62 2.84
N SER A 57 -1.19 8.93 3.08
CA SER A 57 -2.35 9.82 3.12
C SER A 57 -2.97 9.89 1.72
N MET A 58 -4.25 10.22 1.61
CA MET A 58 -4.88 10.39 0.29
C MET A 58 -4.14 11.43 -0.57
N LYS A 59 -3.64 12.50 0.07
CA LYS A 59 -2.81 13.52 -0.58
C LYS A 59 -1.51 12.90 -1.14
N ASP A 60 -0.73 12.21 -0.30
CA ASP A 60 0.54 11.61 -0.75
C ASP A 60 0.32 10.55 -1.83
N PHE A 61 -0.79 9.83 -1.76
CA PHE A 61 -1.18 8.86 -2.76
C PHE A 61 -1.48 9.52 -4.11
N ILE A 62 -2.28 10.59 -4.14
CA ILE A 62 -2.57 11.35 -5.35
C ILE A 62 -1.28 11.96 -5.92
N GLU A 63 -0.42 12.53 -5.10
CA GLU A 63 0.87 13.09 -5.54
C GLU A 63 1.80 12.01 -6.12
N LEU A 64 1.85 10.82 -5.51
CA LEU A 64 2.60 9.69 -6.01
C LEU A 64 2.07 9.22 -7.38
N GLN A 65 0.75 9.15 -7.54
CA GLN A 65 0.11 8.81 -8.81
C GLN A 65 0.40 9.86 -9.89
N ALA A 66 0.28 11.14 -9.57
CA ALA A 66 0.52 12.23 -10.52
C ALA A 66 1.97 12.29 -11.03
N LYS A 67 2.95 11.92 -10.20
CA LYS A 67 4.38 11.88 -10.59
C LYS A 67 4.70 10.88 -11.70
N ARG A 68 3.90 9.82 -11.84
CA ARG A 68 4.11 8.81 -12.90
C ARG A 68 3.30 9.17 -14.15
N THR A 69 3.93 9.87 -15.08
CA THR A 69 3.38 10.19 -16.41
C THR A 69 4.02 9.34 -17.49
N LEU A 70 3.31 9.11 -18.59
CA LEU A 70 3.81 8.40 -19.76
C LEU A 70 5.02 9.15 -20.35
N ARG A 71 6.17 8.48 -20.42
CA ARG A 71 7.42 9.01 -20.99
C ARG A 71 7.42 8.85 -22.52
N ARG A 72 8.21 9.67 -23.23
CA ARG A 72 8.27 9.61 -24.70
C ARG A 72 8.82 8.29 -25.27
N ASN A 73 9.68 7.62 -24.52
CA ASN A 73 10.44 6.46 -25.00
C ASN A 73 10.05 5.16 -24.29
N GLU A 74 8.90 5.14 -23.61
CA GLU A 74 8.41 3.93 -22.94
C GLU A 74 7.21 3.35 -23.66
N THR A 75 7.05 2.03 -23.59
CA THR A 75 5.87 1.38 -24.13
C THR A 75 4.67 1.59 -23.19
N LEU A 76 3.47 1.57 -23.76
CA LEU A 76 2.24 1.66 -22.96
C LEU A 76 2.15 0.52 -21.93
N LEU A 77 2.63 -0.67 -22.28
CA LEU A 77 2.65 -1.82 -21.38
C LEU A 77 3.54 -1.59 -20.16
N GLN A 78 4.76 -1.07 -20.37
CA GLN A 78 5.67 -0.69 -19.27
C GLN A 78 5.03 0.38 -18.37
N TYR A 79 4.39 1.39 -18.99
CA TYR A 79 3.65 2.40 -18.24
C TYR A 79 2.55 1.78 -17.38
N ILE A 80 1.70 0.89 -17.92
CA ILE A 80 0.61 0.26 -17.17
C ILE A 80 1.13 -0.51 -15.97
N PHE A 81 2.13 -1.39 -16.15
CA PHE A 81 2.69 -2.17 -15.04
C PHE A 81 3.29 -1.29 -13.95
N GLU A 82 4.07 -0.27 -14.32
CA GLU A 82 4.66 0.65 -13.36
C GLU A 82 3.64 1.58 -12.70
N LYS A 83 2.55 1.90 -13.39
CA LYS A 83 1.44 2.71 -12.86
C LYS A 83 0.56 1.90 -11.89
N ASP A 84 0.46 0.60 -12.13
CA ASP A 84 -0.33 -0.33 -11.32
C ASP A 84 0.32 -0.61 -9.95
N ALA A 85 1.64 -0.78 -9.91
CA ALA A 85 2.34 -1.18 -8.68
C ALA A 85 2.13 -0.23 -7.47
N PRO A 86 2.15 1.11 -7.62
CA PRO A 86 1.88 2.01 -6.50
C PRO A 86 0.42 2.01 -6.03
N LEU A 87 -0.53 1.47 -6.79
CA LEU A 87 -1.95 1.40 -6.40
C LEU A 87 -2.17 0.49 -5.19
N GLU A 88 -1.30 -0.49 -4.96
CA GLU A 88 -1.32 -1.32 -3.73
C GLU A 88 -1.10 -0.49 -2.46
N ARG A 89 -0.50 0.69 -2.58
CA ARG A 89 -0.24 1.61 -1.46
C ARG A 89 -1.39 2.59 -1.21
N SER A 90 -2.51 2.41 -1.90
CA SER A 90 -3.69 3.24 -1.72
C SER A 90 -4.13 3.24 -0.24
N PRO A 91 -4.56 4.40 0.30
CA PRO A 91 -5.11 4.48 1.66
C PRO A 91 -6.33 3.57 1.86
N HIS A 92 -7.06 3.30 0.78
CA HIS A 92 -8.20 2.40 0.71
C HIS A 92 -7.93 1.28 -0.31
N PRO A 93 -8.18 0.01 0.01
CA PRO A 93 -8.05 -1.07 -0.95
C PRO A 93 -8.86 -0.78 -2.21
N LEU A 94 -8.24 -0.93 -3.38
CA LEU A 94 -8.88 -0.74 -4.67
C LEU A 94 -9.19 -2.10 -5.30
N THR A 95 -10.36 -2.24 -5.93
CA THR A 95 -10.67 -3.43 -6.72
C THR A 95 -9.86 -3.43 -8.02
N PRO A 96 -9.67 -4.60 -8.67
CA PRO A 96 -9.02 -4.66 -9.98
C PRO A 96 -9.66 -3.72 -11.01
N GLU A 97 -10.99 -3.60 -11.01
CA GLU A 97 -11.76 -2.74 -11.93
C GLU A 97 -11.47 -1.26 -11.68
N GLU A 98 -11.41 -0.84 -10.40
CA GLU A 98 -11.07 0.53 -10.02
C GLU A 98 -9.65 0.90 -10.47
N ARG A 99 -8.69 -0.01 -10.27
CA ARG A 99 -7.29 0.19 -10.70
C ARG A 99 -7.19 0.36 -12.22
N ILE A 100 -7.86 -0.52 -12.98
CA ILE A 100 -7.89 -0.44 -14.46
C ILE A 100 -8.53 0.88 -14.91
N SER A 101 -9.66 1.26 -14.32
CA SER A 101 -10.37 2.50 -14.63
C SER A 101 -9.48 3.74 -14.42
N MET A 102 -8.76 3.78 -13.29
CA MET A 102 -7.81 4.86 -12.99
C MET A 102 -6.69 4.96 -14.04
N ILE A 103 -6.07 3.82 -14.40
CA ILE A 103 -4.97 3.81 -15.38
C ILE A 103 -5.47 4.27 -16.76
N ILE A 104 -6.64 3.80 -17.21
CA ILE A 104 -7.25 4.19 -18.48
C ILE A 104 -7.58 5.69 -18.49
N SER A 105 -8.16 6.20 -17.42
CA SER A 105 -8.47 7.63 -17.27
C SER A 105 -7.21 8.51 -17.40
N ASP A 106 -6.12 8.07 -16.77
CA ASP A 106 -4.84 8.78 -16.85
C ASP A 106 -4.25 8.77 -18.27
N ILE A 107 -4.33 7.65 -18.97
CA ILE A 107 -3.87 7.54 -20.38
C ILE A 107 -4.68 8.51 -21.26
N ARG A 108 -6.01 8.54 -21.10
CA ARG A 108 -6.90 9.46 -21.84
C ARG A 108 -6.56 10.92 -21.57
N THR A 109 -6.36 11.28 -20.30
CA THR A 109 -6.03 12.65 -19.88
C THR A 109 -4.69 13.12 -20.45
N GLN A 110 -3.68 12.26 -20.43
CA GLN A 110 -2.36 12.59 -20.98
C GLN A 110 -2.37 12.70 -22.50
N SER A 111 -3.14 11.83 -23.18
CA SER A 111 -3.34 11.89 -24.63
C SER A 111 -4.07 13.18 -25.07
N GLY A 112 -5.04 13.63 -24.28
CA GLY A 112 -5.73 14.91 -24.49
C GLY A 112 -4.83 16.13 -24.29
N ARG A 113 -3.97 16.12 -23.26
CA ARG A 113 -2.98 17.20 -23.01
C ARG A 113 -1.97 17.34 -24.15
N SER A 114 -1.49 16.24 -24.70
CA SER A 114 -0.60 16.26 -25.87
C SER A 114 -1.26 16.89 -27.11
N ARG A 115 -2.58 16.74 -27.28
CA ARG A 115 -3.32 17.39 -28.37
C ARG A 115 -3.53 18.88 -28.15
N LEU A 116 -3.84 19.31 -26.93
CA LEU A 116 -4.07 20.73 -26.61
C LEU A 116 -2.82 21.60 -26.69
N LEU A 117 -1.64 21.04 -26.39
CA LEU A 117 -0.37 21.76 -26.54
C LEU A 117 0.00 22.02 -28.01
N LEU A 118 -0.46 21.16 -28.93
CA LEU A 118 -0.21 21.30 -30.38
C LEU A 118 -1.15 22.30 -31.06
N THR A 119 -2.26 22.71 -30.41
CA THR A 119 -3.23 23.66 -30.99
C THR A 119 -3.04 25.10 -30.49
N SER A 120 -2.11 25.36 -29.55
CA SER A 120 -1.88 26.70 -28.99
C SER A 120 -0.79 27.53 -29.68
N THR A 121 -0.11 26.98 -30.69
CA THR A 121 0.84 27.72 -31.53
C THR A 121 0.15 28.20 -32.80
N HIS A 122 -0.60 29.30 -32.70
CA HIS A 122 -0.85 30.35 -33.71
C HIS A 122 -1.88 31.35 -33.12
N PRO A 123 -1.51 32.62 -33.02
CA PRO A 123 -1.67 33.56 -34.14
C PRO A 123 -0.35 34.17 -34.63
#